data_AF-A0A1N6PFP6-F1
#
_entry.id   AF-A0A1N6PFP6-F1
#
_cell.length_a   1.000
_cell.length_b   1.000
_cell.length_c   1.000
_cell.angle_alpha   90.00
_cell.angle_beta   90.00
_cell.angle_gamma   90.00
#
_symmetry.space_group_name_H-M   'P 1'
#
loop_
_entity.id
_entity.type
_entity.pdbx_description
1 polymer ?
#
loop_
_entity_poly.entity_id
_entity_poly.type
_entity_poly.pdbx_seq_one_letter_code
_entity_poly.pdbx_strand_id
1 'polypeptide(L)'
;MKSNTRTVKYFDCQVSAHANDKNLGAIDLPPRSMADLLANMKAHLIVDPCHRRNRTKTETFHIADIQIDTTRNKAIILINRSDTLAADQAISDPSSAHFNVSPKQGNEGNASSAHVAINLIPVRGNTYVTLIEDSIGISSKDVCMLIGMVLRSSAIANRTFFYVNDASGDPALRRFAKYKFLFRGHLSASFEKELNAGVLSGLEISDFTKAAVAFDAAATAIEQKKVIYLKPRDKKHPVWDTVKSVCKTADANQFTSVRVVYTDDANFARKVELDARTLQLVNEDRFVKKARLENFTVRLDTGFETVQGEISGKMYALL
;
A
#
# COMPACT_ATOMS: atom_id res chain seq x y z
N MET A 1 21.19 4.26 5.47
CA MET A 1 21.09 3.98 4.02
C MET A 1 22.44 4.28 3.40
N LYS A 2 23.05 3.38 2.63
CA LYS A 2 24.25 3.75 1.86
C LYS A 2 23.82 4.78 0.82
N SER A 3 24.55 5.87 0.71
CA SER A 3 24.15 7.05 -0.06
C SER A 3 24.07 6.81 -1.58
N ASN A 4 24.52 5.66 -2.07
CA ASN A 4 24.51 5.26 -3.46
C ASN A 4 23.57 4.07 -3.77
N THR A 5 22.65 3.76 -2.85
CA THR A 5 21.68 2.68 -3.07
C THR A 5 20.32 3.08 -2.51
N ARG A 6 19.26 2.66 -3.20
CA ARG A 6 17.89 2.66 -2.69
C ARG A 6 17.31 1.27 -2.80
N THR A 7 16.34 0.96 -1.96
CA THR A 7 15.58 -0.29 -2.06
C THR A 7 14.15 0.07 -2.41
N VAL A 8 13.55 -0.65 -3.34
CA VAL A 8 12.14 -0.52 -3.69
C VAL A 8 11.43 -1.83 -3.42
N LYS A 9 10.18 -1.74 -2.99
CA LYS A 9 9.29 -2.86 -2.69
C LYS A 9 8.21 -2.95 -3.78
N TYR A 10 7.88 -4.17 -4.22
CA TYR A 10 6.89 -4.42 -5.26
C TYR A 10 5.50 -4.62 -4.67
N PHE A 11 4.52 -3.90 -5.22
CA PHE A 11 3.13 -3.97 -4.83
C PHE A 11 2.22 -4.01 -6.07
N ASP A 12 1.02 -4.52 -5.86
CA ASP A 12 -0.13 -4.21 -6.68
C ASP A 12 -0.97 -3.15 -5.97
N CYS A 13 -1.32 -2.08 -6.69
CA CYS A 13 -2.25 -1.06 -6.24
C CYS A 13 -3.61 -1.34 -6.86
N GLN A 14 -4.58 -1.80 -6.07
CA GLN A 14 -5.96 -1.93 -6.49
C GLN A 14 -6.72 -0.64 -6.19
N VAL A 15 -7.41 -0.12 -7.20
CA VAL A 15 -8.33 1.00 -7.09
C VAL A 15 -9.75 0.47 -7.11
N SER A 16 -10.55 0.84 -6.11
CA SER A 16 -12.00 0.61 -6.11
C SER A 16 -12.76 1.91 -5.89
N ALA A 17 -13.98 1.95 -6.42
CA ALA A 17 -14.92 3.05 -6.23
C ALA A 17 -16.24 2.49 -5.70
N HIS A 18 -16.84 3.18 -4.73
CA HIS A 18 -18.14 2.83 -4.20
C HIS A 18 -18.97 4.08 -3.90
N ALA A 19 -20.29 3.96 -3.97
CA ALA A 19 -21.22 4.94 -3.41
C ALA A 19 -21.94 4.34 -2.21
N ASN A 20 -22.50 5.21 -1.36
CA ASN A 20 -23.41 4.78 -0.32
C ASN A 20 -24.82 5.19 -0.74
N ASP A 21 -25.72 4.23 -0.78
CA ASP A 21 -27.14 4.40 -0.99
C ASP A 21 -27.88 4.08 0.31
N LYS A 22 -28.90 4.86 0.64
CA LYS A 22 -29.65 4.69 1.90
C LYS A 22 -30.41 3.35 1.96
N ASN A 23 -30.83 2.83 0.81
CA ASN A 23 -31.65 1.63 0.72
C ASN A 23 -30.84 0.40 0.34
N LEU A 24 -29.82 0.56 -0.51
CA LEU A 24 -29.02 -0.54 -1.05
C LEU A 24 -27.66 -0.72 -0.34
N GLY A 25 -27.28 0.20 0.55
CA GLY A 25 -25.98 0.17 1.21
C GLY A 25 -24.84 0.57 0.27
N ALA A 26 -23.68 -0.09 0.41
CA ALA A 26 -22.53 0.19 -0.44
C ALA A 26 -22.75 -0.39 -1.85
N ILE A 27 -22.66 0.46 -2.87
CA ILE A 27 -22.78 0.08 -4.28
C ILE A 27 -21.40 0.21 -4.92
N ASP A 28 -20.90 -0.87 -5.51
CA ASP A 28 -19.67 -0.85 -6.28
C ASP A 28 -19.86 -0.06 -7.59
N LEU A 29 -18.88 0.78 -7.90
CA LEU A 29 -18.87 1.63 -9.08
C LEU A 29 -17.64 1.34 -9.93
N PRO A 30 -17.71 1.53 -11.26
CA PRO A 30 -16.53 1.52 -12.09
C PRO A 30 -15.61 2.67 -11.65
N PRO A 31 -14.38 2.41 -11.19
CA PRO A 31 -13.46 3.48 -10.85
C PRO A 31 -12.95 4.17 -12.11
N ARG A 32 -12.68 5.47 -12.01
CA ARG A 32 -11.88 6.18 -13.01
C ARG A 32 -10.48 5.58 -13.15
N SER A 33 -9.85 5.86 -14.29
CA SER A 33 -8.48 5.43 -14.57
C SER A 33 -7.50 5.98 -13.53
N MET A 34 -6.40 5.26 -13.27
CA MET A 34 -5.34 5.75 -12.40
C MET A 34 -4.79 7.11 -12.89
N ALA A 35 -4.63 7.28 -14.20
CA ALA A 35 -4.14 8.52 -14.79
C ALA A 35 -5.04 9.71 -14.46
N ASP A 36 -6.37 9.56 -14.60
CA ASP A 36 -7.34 10.61 -14.27
C ASP A 36 -7.32 10.96 -12.78
N LEU A 37 -7.24 9.94 -11.91
CA LEU A 37 -7.19 10.14 -10.47
C LEU A 37 -5.94 10.92 -10.07
N LEU A 38 -4.77 10.55 -10.61
CA LEU A 38 -3.51 11.25 -10.34
C LEU A 38 -3.49 12.66 -10.92
N ALA A 39 -4.06 12.88 -12.11
CA ALA A 39 -4.16 14.21 -12.71
C ALA A 39 -5.05 15.13 -11.86
N ASN A 40 -6.19 14.62 -11.40
CA ASN A 40 -7.08 15.36 -10.51
C ASN A 40 -6.44 15.64 -9.14
N MET A 41 -5.70 14.68 -8.57
CA MET A 41 -4.90 14.92 -7.35
C MET A 41 -3.84 16.00 -7.56
N LYS A 42 -3.09 15.93 -8.67
CA LYS A 42 -2.06 16.91 -9.01
C LYS A 42 -2.64 18.31 -9.12
N ALA A 43 -3.77 18.47 -9.81
CA ALA A 43 -4.47 19.75 -9.92
C ALA A 43 -4.95 20.27 -8.56
N HIS A 44 -5.47 19.40 -7.69
CA HIS A 44 -5.92 19.78 -6.35
C HIS A 44 -4.76 20.27 -5.47
N LEU A 45 -3.62 19.60 -5.50
CA LEU A 45 -2.46 19.92 -4.66
C LEU A 45 -1.83 21.30 -4.96
N ILE A 46 -2.06 21.85 -6.16
CA ILE A 46 -1.67 23.24 -6.50
C ILE A 46 -2.46 24.24 -5.66
N VAL A 47 -3.70 23.92 -5.34
CA VAL A 47 -4.62 24.81 -4.60
C VAL A 47 -4.56 24.56 -3.09
N ASP A 48 -4.48 23.28 -2.69
CA ASP A 48 -4.55 22.86 -1.30
C ASP A 48 -3.49 21.78 -1.02
N PRO A 49 -2.31 22.17 -0.49
CA PRO A 49 -1.28 21.23 -0.06
C PRO A 49 -1.78 20.43 1.14
N CYS A 50 -2.18 19.20 0.86
CA CYS A 50 -2.77 18.29 1.82
C CYS A 50 -1.70 17.69 2.76
N HIS A 51 -1.74 18.04 4.05
CA HIS A 51 -0.85 17.49 5.07
C HIS A 51 -1.57 16.49 5.98
N ARG A 52 -1.03 15.28 6.12
CA ARG A 52 -1.53 14.27 7.04
C ARG A 52 -0.61 14.14 8.24
N ARG A 53 -1.13 14.27 9.45
CA ARG A 53 -0.38 13.92 10.66
C ARG A 53 -0.61 12.47 11.05
N ASN A 54 0.39 11.82 11.64
CA ASN A 54 0.18 10.53 12.29
C ASN A 54 -0.69 10.68 13.55
N ARG A 55 -1.09 9.56 14.17
CA ARG A 55 -2.01 9.57 15.33
C ARG A 55 -1.48 10.39 16.50
N THR A 56 -0.18 10.33 16.75
CA THR A 56 0.52 11.06 17.82
C THR A 56 0.82 12.51 17.45
N LYS A 57 0.53 12.92 16.21
CA LYS A 57 0.80 14.25 15.64
C LYS A 57 2.28 14.67 15.64
N THR A 58 3.18 13.68 15.67
CA THR A 58 4.63 13.87 15.73
C THR A 58 5.27 13.83 14.34
N GLU A 59 4.60 13.18 13.39
CA GLU A 59 5.06 13.07 12.01
C GLU A 59 4.01 13.69 11.09
N THR A 60 4.49 14.44 10.09
CA THR A 60 3.66 15.00 9.04
C THR A 60 4.06 14.42 7.69
N PHE A 61 3.07 13.96 6.92
CA PHE A 61 3.20 13.40 5.59
C PHE A 61 2.50 14.31 4.57
N HIS A 62 3.08 14.49 3.40
CA HIS A 62 2.44 15.19 2.28
C HIS A 62 2.96 14.68 0.94
N ILE A 63 2.19 14.91 -0.13
CA ILE A 63 2.66 14.69 -1.50
C ILE A 63 3.38 15.96 -1.94
N ALA A 64 4.66 15.86 -2.23
CA ALA A 64 5.49 16.99 -2.63
C ALA A 64 5.42 17.25 -4.13
N ASP A 65 5.37 16.18 -4.94
CA ASP A 65 5.31 16.28 -6.39
C ASP A 65 4.61 15.05 -7.00
N ILE A 66 3.98 15.24 -8.16
CA ILE A 66 3.40 14.19 -8.99
C ILE A 66 3.85 14.41 -10.44
N GLN A 67 4.54 13.43 -11.01
CA GLN A 67 4.90 13.40 -12.42
C GLN A 67 4.13 12.29 -13.13
N ILE A 68 3.42 12.66 -14.20
CA ILE A 68 2.64 11.73 -15.02
C ILE A 68 3.27 11.75 -16.41
N ASP A 69 3.75 10.59 -16.84
CA ASP A 69 4.29 10.37 -18.18
C ASP A 69 3.30 9.52 -18.98
N THR A 70 2.46 10.20 -19.75
CA THR A 70 1.46 9.56 -20.61
C THR A 70 2.09 8.83 -21.79
N THR A 71 3.32 9.17 -22.19
CA THR A 71 4.01 8.51 -23.30
C THR A 71 4.49 7.13 -22.87
N ARG A 72 5.04 7.02 -21.66
CA ARG A 72 5.50 5.76 -21.07
C ARG A 72 4.42 5.03 -20.28
N ASN A 73 3.22 5.60 -20.15
CA ASN A 73 2.14 5.13 -19.27
C ASN A 73 2.63 4.86 -17.84
N LYS A 74 3.38 5.80 -17.27
CA LYS A 74 3.94 5.68 -15.91
C LYS A 74 3.74 6.97 -15.13
N ALA A 75 3.67 6.86 -13.82
CA ALA A 75 3.65 8.03 -12.94
C ALA A 75 4.59 7.82 -11.75
N ILE A 76 5.10 8.93 -11.21
CA ILE A 76 5.77 8.99 -9.91
C ILE A 76 5.02 9.94 -9.00
N ILE A 77 4.82 9.52 -7.77
CA ILE A 77 4.39 10.37 -6.65
C ILE A 77 5.56 10.48 -5.69
N LEU A 78 5.96 11.69 -5.32
CA LEU A 78 6.91 11.94 -4.26
C LEU A 78 6.17 12.20 -2.95
N ILE A 79 6.44 11.38 -1.94
CA ILE A 79 5.86 11.53 -0.61
C ILE A 79 6.96 11.95 0.36
N ASN A 80 6.72 13.04 1.07
CA ASN A 80 7.60 13.55 2.10
C ASN A 80 7.03 13.26 3.49
N ARG A 81 7.93 12.93 4.42
CA ARG A 81 7.72 12.80 5.86
C ARG A 81 8.64 13.78 6.59
N SER A 82 8.09 14.49 7.55
CA SER A 82 8.82 15.33 8.51
C SER A 82 8.52 14.87 9.94
N ASP A 83 9.56 14.59 10.71
CA ASP A 83 9.48 14.16 12.11
C ASP A 83 10.05 15.24 13.04
N THR A 84 9.15 15.97 13.70
CA THR A 84 9.54 17.10 14.57
C THR A 84 10.07 16.66 15.92
N LEU A 85 9.84 15.40 16.33
CA LEU A 85 10.29 14.86 17.62
C LEU A 85 11.59 14.07 17.55
N ALA A 86 12.04 13.66 16.36
CA ALA A 86 13.35 13.03 16.22
C ALA A 86 14.47 13.90 16.78
N ALA A 87 15.55 13.32 17.29
CA ALA A 87 16.69 14.11 17.76
C ALA A 87 17.27 15.01 16.64
N ASP A 88 17.88 16.12 17.02
CA ASP A 88 18.62 16.97 16.09
C ASP A 88 19.69 16.15 15.36
N GLN A 89 19.92 16.46 14.08
CA GLN A 89 20.91 15.74 13.31
C GLN A 89 22.30 16.14 13.78
N ALA A 90 23.10 15.14 14.14
CA ALA A 90 24.51 15.31 14.48
C ALA A 90 25.37 14.62 13.42
N ILE A 91 26.33 15.35 12.87
CA ILE A 91 27.36 14.83 11.97
C ILE A 91 28.67 14.83 12.75
N SER A 92 29.32 13.67 12.84
CA SER A 92 30.60 13.54 13.54
C SER A 92 31.75 13.38 12.55
N ASP A 93 32.88 13.99 12.88
CA ASP A 93 34.19 13.65 12.34
C ASP A 93 34.98 12.91 13.44
N PRO A 94 35.07 11.57 13.37
CA PRO A 94 35.78 10.78 14.37
C PRO A 94 37.27 11.12 14.46
N SER A 95 37.88 11.62 13.39
CA SER A 95 39.31 11.93 13.35
C SER A 95 39.65 13.18 14.16
N SER A 96 38.73 14.14 14.25
CA SER A 96 38.88 15.37 15.03
C SER A 96 38.09 15.37 16.34
N ALA A 97 37.40 14.27 16.67
CA ALA A 97 36.47 14.15 17.79
C ALA A 97 35.41 15.27 17.84
N HIS A 98 35.07 15.84 16.68
CA HIS A 98 34.16 16.97 16.57
C HIS A 98 32.76 16.52 16.15
N PHE A 99 31.74 17.14 16.74
CA PHE A 99 30.33 16.95 16.37
C PHE A 99 29.75 18.28 15.89
N ASN A 100 29.13 18.27 14.72
CA ASN A 100 28.30 19.36 14.25
C ASN A 100 26.83 18.96 14.42
N VAL A 101 26.12 19.64 15.33
CA VAL A 101 24.70 19.43 15.57
C VAL A 101 23.93 20.56 14.89
N SER A 102 22.97 20.20 14.03
CA SER A 102 22.06 21.16 13.39
C SER A 102 20.74 21.19 14.16
N PRO A 103 20.53 22.17 15.05
CA PRO A 103 19.29 22.28 15.81
C PRO A 103 18.13 22.65 14.90
N LYS A 104 17.00 21.95 15.03
CA LYS A 104 15.79 22.27 14.27
C LYS A 104 15.18 23.60 14.71
N GLN A 105 14.64 24.36 13.76
CA GLN A 105 13.96 25.63 14.02
C GLN A 105 12.44 25.53 13.87
N GLY A 106 11.70 26.10 14.82
CA GLY A 106 10.23 26.18 14.74
C GLY A 106 9.55 24.82 14.57
N ASN A 107 8.94 24.59 13.40
CA ASN A 107 8.24 23.35 13.04
C ASN A 107 9.06 22.43 12.13
N GLU A 108 10.37 22.66 12.01
CA GLU A 108 11.26 21.77 11.28
C GLU A 108 11.31 20.38 11.91
N GLY A 109 11.43 19.37 11.06
CA GLY A 109 11.55 17.99 11.46
C GLY A 109 12.53 17.27 10.55
N ASN A 110 13.02 16.12 11.00
CA ASN A 110 13.92 15.31 10.19
C ASN A 110 13.18 14.82 8.95
N ALA A 111 13.65 15.27 7.78
CA ALA A 111 13.02 15.02 6.50
C ALA A 111 13.45 13.67 5.91
N SER A 112 12.46 12.94 5.41
CA SER A 112 12.63 11.71 4.65
C SER A 112 11.61 11.68 3.52
N SER A 113 11.94 11.08 2.40
CA SER A 113 11.06 11.01 1.24
C SER A 113 11.04 9.62 0.62
N ALA A 114 9.95 9.29 -0.06
CA ALA A 114 9.81 8.05 -0.81
C ALA A 114 9.17 8.32 -2.17
N HIS A 115 9.77 7.79 -3.22
CA HIS A 115 9.18 7.74 -4.54
C HIS A 115 8.22 6.55 -4.65
N VAL A 116 7.04 6.79 -5.21
CA VAL A 116 6.04 5.77 -5.54
C VAL A 116 5.84 5.75 -7.04
N ALA A 117 6.33 4.72 -7.71
CA ALA A 117 6.20 4.56 -9.15
C ALA A 117 5.02 3.66 -9.49
N ILE A 118 4.16 4.08 -10.41
CA ILE A 118 2.94 3.36 -10.80
C ILE A 118 2.95 3.15 -12.31
N ASN A 119 2.75 1.91 -12.76
CA ASN A 119 2.41 1.63 -14.15
C ASN A 119 0.93 1.97 -14.36
N LEU A 120 0.63 2.88 -15.29
CA LEU A 120 -0.73 3.37 -15.56
C LEU A 120 -1.54 2.39 -16.42
N ILE A 121 -0.90 1.35 -16.95
CA ILE A 121 -1.59 0.22 -17.59
C ILE A 121 -1.93 -0.80 -16.51
N PRO A 122 -3.22 -1.13 -16.30
CA PRO A 122 -3.59 -2.13 -15.31
C PRO A 122 -3.17 -3.52 -15.75
N VAL A 123 -2.68 -4.33 -14.81
CA VAL A 123 -2.37 -5.75 -15.03
C VAL A 123 -3.60 -6.65 -14.94
N ARG A 124 -4.61 -6.22 -14.18
CA ARG A 124 -5.89 -6.93 -14.06
C ARG A 124 -6.96 -6.00 -13.52
N GLY A 125 -8.04 -5.77 -14.28
CA GLY A 125 -9.12 -4.88 -13.86
C GLY A 125 -8.59 -3.49 -13.50
N ASN A 126 -8.75 -3.07 -12.25
CA ASN A 126 -8.26 -1.79 -11.73
C ASN A 126 -7.05 -1.97 -10.80
N THR A 127 -6.20 -2.96 -11.10
CA THR A 127 -4.98 -3.27 -10.37
C THR A 127 -3.76 -2.87 -11.19
N TYR A 128 -2.88 -2.07 -10.60
CA TYR A 128 -1.72 -1.45 -11.22
C TYR A 128 -0.45 -1.85 -10.50
N VAL A 129 0.59 -2.27 -11.25
CA VAL A 129 1.89 -2.58 -10.64
C VAL A 129 2.49 -1.29 -10.11
N THR A 130 2.92 -1.33 -8.84
CA THR A 130 3.45 -0.19 -8.12
C THR A 130 4.74 -0.55 -7.40
N LEU A 131 5.73 0.34 -7.45
CA LEU A 131 6.94 0.27 -6.66
C LEU A 131 6.92 1.37 -5.62
N ILE A 132 7.25 1.04 -4.37
CA ILE A 132 7.39 2.01 -3.29
C ILE A 132 8.83 1.96 -2.79
N GLU A 133 9.50 3.10 -2.79
CA GLU A 133 10.83 3.25 -2.17
C GLU A 133 10.76 2.95 -0.67
N ASP A 134 11.65 2.07 -0.19
CA ASP A 134 11.79 1.70 1.21
C ASP A 134 12.51 2.83 1.96
N SER A 135 11.75 3.82 2.41
CA SER A 135 12.24 4.99 3.14
C SER A 135 11.86 4.95 4.62
N ILE A 136 12.62 5.67 5.43
CA ILE A 136 12.46 5.67 6.89
C ILE A 136 11.10 6.27 7.26
N GLY A 137 10.27 5.47 7.93
CA GLY A 137 8.98 5.92 8.46
C GLY A 137 7.89 6.15 7.40
N ILE A 138 8.08 5.73 6.15
CA ILE A 138 7.04 5.81 5.11
C ILE A 138 6.66 4.38 4.69
N SER A 139 5.56 3.87 5.25
CA SER A 139 5.03 2.55 4.87
C SER A 139 4.03 2.63 3.71
N SER A 140 3.77 1.49 3.05
CA SER A 140 2.71 1.38 2.03
C SER A 140 1.32 1.79 2.57
N LYS A 141 1.06 1.55 3.85
CA LYS A 141 -0.14 2.01 4.55
C LYS A 141 -0.18 3.54 4.65
N ASP A 142 0.97 4.18 4.92
CA ASP A 142 1.05 5.64 4.94
C ASP A 142 0.79 6.24 3.57
N VAL A 143 1.37 5.64 2.52
CA VAL A 143 1.10 6.02 1.12
C VAL A 143 -0.41 5.92 0.84
N CYS A 144 -1.04 4.79 1.16
CA CYS A 144 -2.47 4.56 0.95
C CYS A 144 -3.35 5.58 1.66
N MET A 145 -3.09 5.83 2.94
CA MET A 145 -3.88 6.75 3.76
C MET A 145 -3.71 8.20 3.30
N LEU A 146 -2.51 8.59 2.84
CA LEU A 146 -2.26 9.91 2.29
C LEU A 146 -2.99 10.12 0.95
N ILE A 147 -2.85 9.19 -0.01
CA ILE A 147 -3.57 9.25 -1.28
C ILE A 147 -5.09 9.34 -1.06
N GLY A 148 -5.63 8.50 -0.17
CA GLY A 148 -7.06 8.53 0.17
C GLY A 148 -7.50 9.85 0.82
N MET A 149 -6.64 10.51 1.60
CA MET A 149 -6.91 11.84 2.16
C MET A 149 -6.98 12.90 1.06
N VAL A 150 -6.00 12.93 0.15
CA VAL A 150 -5.95 13.88 -0.96
C VAL A 150 -7.16 13.72 -1.87
N LEU A 151 -7.55 12.48 -2.20
CA LEU A 151 -8.75 12.23 -3.01
C LEU A 151 -10.02 12.69 -2.32
N ARG A 152 -10.15 12.54 -1.00
CA ARG A 152 -11.29 13.07 -0.25
C ARG A 152 -11.33 14.59 -0.25
N SER A 153 -10.20 15.27 -0.06
CA SER A 153 -10.13 16.73 -0.13
C SER A 153 -10.50 17.21 -1.54
N SER A 154 -9.91 16.58 -2.56
CA SER A 154 -10.21 16.87 -3.96
C SER A 154 -11.67 16.60 -4.34
N ALA A 155 -12.32 15.62 -3.73
CA ALA A 155 -13.74 15.35 -3.97
C ALA A 155 -14.67 16.44 -3.41
N ILE A 156 -14.23 17.18 -2.40
CA ILE A 156 -14.95 18.36 -1.89
C ILE A 156 -14.78 19.52 -2.88
N ALA A 157 -13.56 19.74 -3.39
CA ALA A 157 -13.25 20.83 -4.30
C ALA A 157 -13.79 20.62 -5.73
N ASN A 158 -13.76 19.40 -6.25
CA ASN A 158 -14.13 19.05 -7.61
C ASN A 158 -15.23 17.97 -7.65
N ARG A 159 -16.41 18.30 -7.13
CA ARG A 159 -17.51 17.32 -6.99
C ARG A 159 -17.90 16.64 -8.30
N THR A 160 -17.89 17.37 -9.42
CA THR A 160 -18.33 16.87 -10.74
C THR A 160 -17.47 15.72 -11.25
N PHE A 161 -16.16 15.75 -11.00
CA PHE A 161 -15.25 14.65 -11.32
C PHE A 161 -15.63 13.36 -10.59
N PHE A 162 -16.08 13.46 -9.33
CA PHE A 162 -16.40 12.28 -8.52
C PHE A 162 -17.81 11.74 -8.75
N TYR A 163 -18.67 12.40 -9.53
CA TYR A 163 -19.92 11.79 -10.00
C TYR A 163 -19.66 10.90 -11.21
N VAL A 164 -19.85 9.60 -11.04
CA VAL A 164 -19.71 8.58 -12.10
C VAL A 164 -21.06 7.94 -12.38
N ASN A 165 -21.26 7.47 -13.60
CA ASN A 165 -22.44 6.67 -13.93
C ASN A 165 -22.35 5.34 -13.17
N ASP A 166 -23.50 4.77 -12.84
CA ASP A 166 -23.53 3.41 -12.31
C ASP A 166 -23.12 2.39 -13.39
N ALA A 167 -23.03 1.11 -13.01
CA ALA A 167 -22.64 0.04 -13.93
C ALA A 167 -23.62 -0.15 -15.10
N SER A 168 -24.86 0.36 -15.00
CA SER A 168 -25.85 0.31 -16.10
C SER A 168 -25.54 1.32 -17.20
N GLY A 169 -24.75 2.36 -16.89
CA GLY A 169 -24.40 3.43 -17.81
C GLY A 169 -25.46 4.53 -17.92
N ASP A 170 -26.59 4.42 -17.21
CA ASP A 170 -27.66 5.42 -17.23
C ASP A 170 -27.18 6.77 -16.65
N PRO A 171 -27.16 7.86 -17.45
CA PRO A 171 -26.80 9.19 -16.97
C PRO A 171 -27.70 9.73 -15.84
N ALA A 172 -28.94 9.22 -15.72
CA ALA A 172 -29.84 9.58 -14.64
C ALA A 172 -29.43 8.98 -13.28
N LEU A 173 -28.58 7.95 -13.27
CA LEU A 173 -28.14 7.22 -12.09
C LEU A 173 -26.69 7.55 -11.71
N ARG A 174 -26.28 8.82 -11.86
CA ARG A 174 -24.96 9.28 -11.41
C ARG A 174 -24.84 9.26 -9.90
N ARG A 175 -23.78 8.63 -9.41
CA ARG A 175 -23.49 8.48 -7.98
C ARG A 175 -22.16 9.11 -7.62
N PHE A 176 -22.09 9.69 -6.42
CA PHE A 176 -20.85 10.26 -5.90
C PHE A 176 -19.91 9.14 -5.45
N ALA A 177 -18.86 8.90 -6.23
CA ALA A 177 -17.88 7.86 -6.00
C ALA A 177 -16.90 8.23 -4.88
N LYS A 178 -16.72 7.30 -3.95
CA LYS A 178 -15.64 7.29 -2.97
C LYS A 178 -14.59 6.29 -3.41
N TYR A 179 -13.36 6.77 -3.60
CA TYR A 179 -12.25 5.95 -4.04
C TYR A 179 -11.49 5.36 -2.86
N LYS A 180 -11.04 4.11 -3.02
CA LYS A 180 -10.16 3.43 -2.09
C LYS A 180 -9.00 2.82 -2.87
N PHE A 181 -7.81 3.01 -2.32
CA PHE A 181 -6.58 2.39 -2.81
C PHE A 181 -6.23 1.26 -1.86
N LEU A 182 -5.63 0.20 -2.39
CA LEU A 182 -5.19 -0.93 -1.60
C LEU A 182 -3.88 -1.47 -2.18
N PHE A 183 -2.80 -1.37 -1.41
CA PHE A 183 -1.52 -1.94 -1.79
C PHE A 183 -1.42 -3.37 -1.29
N ARG A 184 -1.02 -4.29 -2.17
CA ARG A 184 -0.80 -5.70 -1.89
C ARG A 184 0.62 -6.08 -2.27
N GLY A 185 1.41 -6.53 -1.29
CA GLY A 185 2.83 -6.80 -1.50
C GLY A 185 3.05 -8.04 -2.34
N HIS A 186 3.92 -7.98 -3.35
CA HIS A 186 4.36 -9.17 -4.07
C HIS A 186 5.21 -10.03 -3.13
N LEU A 187 5.02 -11.35 -3.15
CA LEU A 187 5.80 -12.25 -2.31
C LEU A 187 7.28 -12.27 -2.71
N SER A 188 8.16 -12.24 -1.72
CA SER A 188 9.58 -12.46 -1.90
C SER A 188 9.89 -13.96 -2.02
N ALA A 189 10.95 -14.29 -2.77
CA ALA A 189 11.46 -15.66 -2.81
C ALA A 189 11.94 -16.16 -1.42
N SER A 190 12.30 -15.24 -0.52
CA SER A 190 12.68 -15.59 0.85
C SER A 190 11.50 -16.11 1.67
N PHE A 191 10.28 -15.65 1.41
CA PHE A 191 9.09 -16.15 2.09
C PHE A 191 8.85 -17.62 1.78
N GLU A 192 8.91 -18.00 0.50
CA GLU A 192 8.76 -19.40 0.08
C GLU A 192 9.83 -20.29 0.72
N LYS A 193 11.09 -19.83 0.75
CA LYS A 193 12.18 -20.55 1.43
C LYS A 193 11.92 -20.72 2.92
N GLU A 194 11.55 -19.64 3.62
CA GLU A 194 11.30 -19.67 5.06
C GLU A 194 10.12 -20.58 5.40
N LEU A 195 9.05 -20.51 4.61
CA LEU A 195 7.85 -21.32 4.81
C LEU A 195 8.12 -22.82 4.55
N ASN A 196 8.93 -23.15 3.55
CA ASN A 196 9.31 -24.54 3.25
C ASN A 196 10.35 -25.10 4.24
N ALA A 197 11.17 -24.26 4.87
CA ALA A 197 12.10 -24.65 5.92
C ALA A 197 11.42 -24.79 7.30
N GLY A 198 10.31 -24.07 7.50
CA GLY A 198 9.53 -24.09 8.73
C GLY A 198 8.53 -25.25 8.82
N VAL A 199 7.71 -25.21 9.87
CA VAL A 199 6.63 -26.18 10.11
C VAL A 199 5.29 -25.46 10.04
N LEU A 200 4.41 -25.89 9.13
CA LEU A 200 3.05 -25.37 9.06
C LEU A 200 2.26 -25.78 10.31
N SER A 201 1.81 -24.79 11.07
CA SER A 201 1.04 -25.00 12.30
C SER A 201 -0.46 -24.97 12.02
N GLY A 202 -0.90 -24.18 11.04
CA GLY A 202 -2.29 -24.11 10.62
C GLY A 202 -2.54 -23.06 9.54
N LEU A 203 -3.75 -23.09 9.00
CA LEU A 203 -4.28 -22.09 8.07
C LEU A 203 -5.62 -21.60 8.59
N GLU A 204 -5.85 -20.29 8.55
CA GLU A 204 -7.14 -19.67 8.87
C GLU A 204 -7.71 -19.03 7.60
N ILE A 205 -8.87 -19.46 7.15
CA ILE A 205 -9.58 -18.82 6.04
C ILE A 205 -10.65 -17.91 6.63
N SER A 206 -10.66 -16.63 6.26
CA SER A 206 -11.65 -15.67 6.75
C SER A 206 -12.64 -15.30 5.66
N ASP A 207 -13.92 -15.39 6.00
CA ASP A 207 -15.04 -14.94 5.19
C ASP A 207 -15.62 -13.65 5.77
N PHE A 208 -15.71 -12.62 4.94
CA PHE A 208 -16.35 -11.35 5.28
C PHE A 208 -17.62 -11.11 4.45
N THR A 209 -18.00 -12.02 3.54
CA THR A 209 -19.15 -11.85 2.64
C THR A 209 -20.49 -11.92 3.35
N LYS A 210 -20.55 -12.57 4.51
CA LYS A 210 -21.75 -12.68 5.38
C LYS A 210 -21.82 -11.64 6.49
N ALA A 211 -20.91 -10.67 6.51
CA ALA A 211 -20.97 -9.59 7.48
C ALA A 211 -22.33 -8.89 7.38
N ALA A 212 -23.09 -8.85 8.48
CA ALA A 212 -24.43 -8.26 8.62
C ALA A 212 -25.66 -9.16 8.36
N VAL A 213 -25.53 -10.48 8.28
CA VAL A 213 -26.70 -11.38 8.41
C VAL A 213 -27.11 -11.48 9.88
N ALA A 214 -28.40 -11.27 10.18
CA ALA A 214 -28.95 -11.47 11.53
C ALA A 214 -28.72 -12.90 11.99
N PHE A 215 -28.07 -13.07 13.13
CA PHE A 215 -27.74 -14.37 13.71
C PHE A 215 -28.89 -14.91 14.58
N ASP A 216 -29.65 -14.01 15.18
CA ASP A 216 -30.81 -14.31 16.02
C ASP A 216 -32.13 -13.86 15.35
N ALA A 217 -33.24 -14.45 15.78
CA ALA A 217 -34.57 -14.14 15.24
C ALA A 217 -35.00 -12.68 15.46
N ALA A 218 -34.45 -12.02 16.48
CA ALA A 218 -34.73 -10.63 16.80
C ALA A 218 -33.77 -9.63 16.13
N ALA A 219 -32.80 -10.11 15.33
CA ALA A 219 -31.76 -9.31 14.69
C ALA A 219 -30.95 -8.40 15.66
N THR A 220 -30.80 -8.82 16.92
CA THR A 220 -29.98 -8.12 17.91
C THR A 220 -28.49 -8.46 17.79
N ALA A 221 -28.16 -9.59 17.17
CA ALA A 221 -26.81 -10.03 16.87
C ALA A 221 -26.63 -10.21 15.35
N ILE A 222 -25.50 -9.76 14.83
CA ILE A 222 -25.13 -9.92 13.42
C ILE A 222 -23.87 -10.75 13.27
N GLU A 223 -23.84 -11.66 12.29
CA GLU A 223 -22.62 -12.36 11.91
C GLU A 223 -21.59 -11.33 11.39
N GLN A 224 -20.41 -11.26 12.01
CA GLN A 224 -19.35 -10.34 11.58
C GLN A 224 -18.37 -10.99 10.60
N LYS A 225 -18.04 -12.26 10.82
CA LYS A 225 -17.13 -13.06 9.99
C LYS A 225 -17.28 -14.54 10.29
N LYS A 226 -17.00 -15.37 9.29
CA LYS A 226 -16.80 -16.82 9.48
C LYS A 226 -15.30 -17.13 9.34
N VAL A 227 -14.77 -17.96 10.24
CA VAL A 227 -13.36 -18.38 10.20
C VAL A 227 -13.30 -19.90 10.14
N ILE A 228 -12.57 -20.43 9.16
CA ILE A 228 -12.32 -21.87 9.01
C ILE A 228 -10.87 -22.12 9.41
N TYR A 229 -10.67 -22.98 10.40
CA TYR A 229 -9.35 -23.41 10.85
C TYR A 229 -8.99 -24.74 10.22
N LEU A 230 -7.88 -24.77 9.48
CA LEU A 230 -7.33 -25.96 8.87
C LEU A 230 -6.03 -26.34 9.58
N LYS A 231 -5.88 -27.63 9.88
CA LYS A 231 -4.63 -28.21 10.37
C LYS A 231 -4.03 -29.10 9.28
N PRO A 232 -2.70 -29.07 9.09
CA PRO A 232 -2.05 -30.01 8.19
C PRO A 232 -2.29 -31.44 8.66
N ARG A 233 -2.67 -32.33 7.75
CA ARG A 233 -2.94 -33.75 8.05
C ARG A 233 -1.64 -34.51 8.39
N ASP A 234 -0.58 -34.24 7.63
CA ASP A 234 0.74 -34.84 7.79
C ASP A 234 1.80 -33.76 8.08
N LYS A 235 2.98 -34.12 8.58
CA LYS A 235 4.07 -33.14 8.78
C LYS A 235 5.05 -33.05 7.61
N LYS A 236 4.96 -33.98 6.64
CA LYS A 236 5.90 -34.10 5.51
C LYS A 236 5.22 -33.78 4.19
N HIS A 237 5.05 -32.50 3.89
CA HIS A 237 4.56 -32.05 2.58
C HIS A 237 5.15 -30.68 2.25
N PRO A 238 5.25 -30.31 0.96
CA PRO A 238 5.71 -28.98 0.56
C PRO A 238 4.72 -27.93 1.10
N VAL A 239 5.13 -27.20 2.14
CA VAL A 239 4.23 -26.28 2.85
C VAL A 239 3.65 -25.24 1.91
N TRP A 240 4.49 -24.72 1.00
CA TRP A 240 4.07 -23.72 0.05
C TRP A 240 2.99 -24.21 -0.92
N ASP A 241 3.07 -25.44 -1.42
CA ASP A 241 2.07 -25.98 -2.33
C ASP A 241 0.74 -26.24 -1.62
N THR A 242 0.79 -26.64 -0.34
CA THR A 242 -0.41 -26.69 0.53
C THR A 242 -1.05 -25.31 0.64
N VAL A 243 -0.27 -24.26 0.89
CA VAL A 243 -0.80 -22.87 0.97
C VAL A 243 -1.43 -22.44 -0.36
N LYS A 244 -0.77 -22.67 -1.50
CA LYS A 244 -1.34 -22.36 -2.83
C LYS A 244 -2.66 -23.08 -3.07
N SER A 245 -2.70 -24.38 -2.75
CA SER A 245 -3.91 -25.19 -2.93
C SER A 245 -5.05 -24.67 -2.07
N VAL A 246 -4.77 -24.30 -0.81
CA VAL A 246 -5.78 -23.73 0.10
C VAL A 246 -6.26 -22.37 -0.40
N CYS A 247 -5.38 -21.50 -0.88
CA CYS A 247 -5.76 -20.21 -1.46
C CYS A 247 -6.63 -20.39 -2.71
N LYS A 248 -6.30 -21.33 -3.59
CA LYS A 248 -7.12 -21.65 -4.77
C LYS A 248 -8.52 -22.14 -4.38
N THR A 249 -8.61 -23.03 -3.39
CA THR A 249 -9.91 -23.47 -2.86
C THR A 249 -10.65 -22.32 -2.19
N ALA A 250 -9.94 -21.45 -1.49
CA ALA A 250 -10.53 -20.30 -0.82
C ALA A 250 -11.16 -19.32 -1.83
N ASP A 251 -10.43 -18.96 -2.89
CA ASP A 251 -10.90 -18.11 -3.98
C ASP A 251 -12.12 -18.72 -4.69
N ALA A 252 -12.09 -20.04 -4.97
CA ALA A 252 -13.23 -20.76 -5.57
C ALA A 252 -14.50 -20.72 -4.70
N ASN A 253 -14.35 -20.57 -3.38
CA ASN A 253 -15.45 -20.43 -2.42
C ASN A 253 -15.71 -18.96 -2.03
N GLN A 254 -15.16 -18.00 -2.79
CA GLN A 254 -15.33 -16.56 -2.58
C GLN A 254 -14.79 -16.04 -1.25
N PHE A 255 -13.90 -16.78 -0.58
CA PHE A 255 -13.16 -16.27 0.58
C PHE A 255 -12.06 -15.32 0.10
N THR A 256 -11.83 -14.25 0.85
CA THR A 256 -10.95 -13.16 0.41
C THR A 256 -9.55 -13.25 0.97
N SER A 257 -9.38 -13.83 2.17
CA SER A 257 -8.05 -13.95 2.79
C SER A 257 -7.79 -15.30 3.45
N VAL A 258 -6.51 -15.70 3.37
CA VAL A 258 -5.95 -16.88 4.01
C VAL A 258 -4.79 -16.44 4.89
N ARG A 259 -4.88 -16.73 6.19
CA ARG A 259 -3.78 -16.54 7.14
C ARG A 259 -3.01 -17.84 7.31
N VAL A 260 -1.72 -17.78 7.03
CA VAL A 260 -0.75 -18.85 7.21
C VAL A 260 -0.13 -18.71 8.60
N VAL A 261 -0.24 -19.75 9.43
CA VAL A 261 0.40 -19.83 10.74
C VAL A 261 1.46 -20.92 10.69
N TYR A 262 2.71 -20.56 10.92
CA TYR A 262 3.84 -21.51 10.85
C TYR A 262 4.88 -21.18 11.92
N THR A 263 5.74 -22.14 12.21
CA THR A 263 6.93 -21.94 13.05
C THR A 263 8.15 -21.88 12.14
N ASP A 264 8.98 -20.84 12.27
CA ASP A 264 10.21 -20.70 11.48
C ASP A 264 11.34 -21.62 11.98
N ASP A 265 12.47 -21.63 11.27
CA ASP A 265 13.66 -22.42 11.58
C ASP A 265 14.31 -22.03 12.93
N ALA A 266 14.08 -20.80 13.38
CA ALA A 266 14.45 -20.31 14.70
C ALA A 266 13.41 -20.60 15.79
N ASN A 267 12.41 -21.44 15.50
CA ASN A 267 11.36 -21.88 16.42
C ASN A 267 10.42 -20.76 16.90
N PHE A 268 10.29 -19.67 16.14
CA PHE A 268 9.33 -18.61 16.41
C PHE A 268 8.03 -18.81 15.63
N ALA A 269 6.90 -18.63 16.31
CA ALA A 269 5.60 -18.61 15.66
C ALA A 269 5.44 -17.34 14.79
N ARG A 270 5.07 -17.55 13.53
CA ARG A 270 4.83 -16.52 12.52
C ARG A 270 3.41 -16.62 12.00
N LYS A 271 2.88 -15.47 11.59
CA LYS A 271 1.57 -15.33 10.94
C LYS A 271 1.72 -14.44 9.73
N VAL A 272 1.20 -14.87 8.59
CA VAL A 272 1.22 -14.09 7.35
C VAL A 272 -0.15 -14.18 6.70
N GLU A 273 -0.68 -13.05 6.27
CA GLU A 273 -2.00 -12.98 5.61
C GLU A 273 -1.84 -12.74 4.12
N LEU A 274 -2.45 -13.63 3.34
CA LEU A 274 -2.45 -13.65 1.88
C LEU A 274 -3.85 -13.37 1.36
N ASP A 275 -3.91 -12.64 0.25
CA ASP A 275 -5.10 -12.57 -0.58
C ASP A 275 -5.31 -13.91 -1.28
N ALA A 276 -6.50 -14.50 -1.13
CA ALA A 276 -6.77 -15.85 -1.63
C ALA A 276 -6.65 -15.95 -3.15
N ARG A 277 -7.01 -14.88 -3.87
CA ARG A 277 -7.04 -14.84 -5.33
C ARG A 277 -5.69 -14.54 -5.94
N THR A 278 -4.91 -13.67 -5.30
CA THR A 278 -3.66 -13.14 -5.87
C THR A 278 -2.41 -13.72 -5.24
N LEU A 279 -2.53 -14.41 -4.10
CA LEU A 279 -1.42 -14.84 -3.24
C LEU A 279 -0.55 -13.67 -2.74
N GLN A 280 -1.04 -12.43 -2.81
CA GLN A 280 -0.27 -11.26 -2.37
C GLN A 280 -0.43 -10.99 -0.88
N LEU A 281 0.57 -10.33 -0.29
CA LEU A 281 0.59 -10.00 1.13
C LEU A 281 -0.40 -8.87 1.44
N VAL A 282 -1.22 -9.10 2.47
CA VAL A 282 -2.27 -8.17 2.87
C VAL A 282 -1.73 -7.06 3.77
N ASN A 283 -0.75 -7.34 4.64
CA ASN A 283 -0.21 -6.38 5.63
C ASN A 283 1.23 -6.67 6.11
N GLU A 284 2.04 -7.45 5.39
CA GLU A 284 3.34 -7.93 5.89
C GLU A 284 4.52 -7.42 5.07
N ASP A 285 5.16 -6.35 5.57
CA ASP A 285 6.28 -5.68 4.90
C ASP A 285 7.56 -6.53 4.82
N ARG A 286 7.73 -7.50 5.74
CA ARG A 286 8.93 -8.36 5.81
C ARG A 286 9.12 -9.20 4.56
N PHE A 287 8.01 -9.69 4.00
CA PHE A 287 8.00 -10.66 2.90
C PHE A 287 7.71 -10.04 1.55
N VAL A 288 7.69 -8.71 1.46
CA VAL A 288 7.50 -8.03 0.18
C VAL A 288 8.76 -8.16 -0.67
N LYS A 289 8.61 -8.55 -1.93
CA LYS A 289 9.67 -8.59 -2.94
C LYS A 289 10.36 -7.22 -3.01
N LYS A 290 11.68 -7.24 -3.03
CA LYS A 290 12.51 -6.01 -3.09
C LYS A 290 13.44 -6.03 -4.29
N ALA A 291 13.74 -4.86 -4.83
CA ALA A 291 14.86 -4.64 -5.74
C ALA A 291 15.75 -3.50 -5.21
N ARG A 292 17.03 -3.56 -5.53
CA ARG A 292 17.96 -2.47 -5.25
C ARG A 292 18.11 -1.60 -6.49
N LEU A 293 18.03 -0.30 -6.28
CA LEU A 293 18.49 0.71 -7.22
C LEU A 293 19.92 1.03 -6.81
N GLU A 294 20.87 0.86 -7.71
CA GLU A 294 22.30 1.04 -7.46
C GLU A 294 22.92 1.90 -8.56
N ASN A 295 24.19 2.26 -8.38
CA ASN A 295 24.96 3.06 -9.34
C ASN A 295 24.30 4.40 -9.64
N PHE A 296 23.98 5.18 -8.61
CA PHE A 296 23.56 6.57 -8.76
C PHE A 296 24.76 7.44 -9.11
N THR A 297 24.52 8.44 -9.97
CA THR A 297 25.54 9.39 -10.40
C THR A 297 25.98 10.31 -9.27
N VAL A 298 25.09 10.57 -8.30
CA VAL A 298 25.31 11.45 -7.16
C VAL A 298 24.92 10.79 -5.84
N ARG A 299 25.49 11.34 -4.77
CA ARG A 299 25.09 11.00 -3.40
C ARG A 299 23.63 11.40 -3.21
N LEU A 300 22.77 10.45 -2.81
CA LEU A 300 21.34 10.71 -2.64
C LEU A 300 21.00 11.19 -1.23
N ASP A 301 20.22 12.26 -1.16
CA ASP A 301 19.66 12.83 0.08
C ASP A 301 18.53 11.98 0.67
N THR A 302 18.22 12.20 1.95
CA THR A 302 17.12 11.50 2.63
C THR A 302 15.75 12.02 2.21
N GLY A 303 15.66 13.29 1.83
CA GLY A 303 14.44 14.00 1.43
C GLY A 303 14.64 14.76 0.12
N PHE A 304 13.57 14.92 -0.66
CA PHE A 304 13.58 15.72 -1.88
C PHE A 304 12.38 16.66 -1.91
N GLU A 305 12.50 17.80 -2.58
CA GLU A 305 11.38 18.74 -2.79
C GLU A 305 10.56 18.36 -4.03
N THR A 306 11.20 17.78 -5.04
CA THR A 306 10.59 17.36 -6.31
C THR A 306 11.06 15.96 -6.70
N VAL A 307 10.33 15.30 -7.59
CA VAL A 307 10.69 13.95 -8.05
C VAL A 307 12.11 13.93 -8.61
N GLN A 308 12.94 13.02 -8.09
CA GLN A 308 14.33 12.88 -8.53
C GLN A 308 14.38 12.03 -9.82
N GLY A 309 14.98 12.59 -10.88
CA GLY A 309 14.97 12.02 -12.23
C GLY A 309 15.69 10.68 -12.41
N GLU A 310 16.78 10.45 -11.68
CA GLU A 310 17.54 9.20 -11.75
C GLU A 310 16.83 8.06 -11.00
N ILE A 311 16.25 8.34 -9.82
CA ILE A 311 15.41 7.40 -9.07
C ILE A 311 14.20 7.03 -9.91
N SER A 312 13.48 8.01 -10.46
CA SER A 312 12.31 7.76 -11.31
C SER A 312 12.66 6.96 -12.55
N GLY A 313 13.76 7.29 -13.24
CA GLY A 313 14.25 6.55 -14.40
C GLY A 313 14.56 5.08 -14.06
N LYS A 314 15.26 4.82 -12.96
CA LYS A 314 15.56 3.45 -12.52
C LYS A 314 14.31 2.70 -12.05
N MET A 315 13.35 3.35 -11.37
CA MET A 315 12.07 2.72 -11.01
C MET A 315 11.22 2.41 -12.23
N TYR A 316 11.19 3.30 -13.23
CA TYR A 316 10.51 3.04 -14.48
C TYR A 316 11.11 1.87 -15.24
N ALA A 317 12.41 1.62 -15.16
CA ALA A 317 13.02 0.43 -15.79
C ALA A 317 12.59 -0.89 -15.13
N LEU A 318 12.04 -0.86 -13.91
CA LEU A 318 11.55 -2.03 -13.19
C LEU A 318 10.03 -2.29 -13.34
N LEU A 319 9.29 -1.32 -13.89
CA LEU A 319 7.85 -1.38 -14.16
C LEU A 319 7.55 -1.81 -15.60
#